data_AF-A0A087K634-F1
#
_entry.id   AF-A0A087K634-F1
#
_cell.length_a   1.000
_cell.length_b   1.000
_cell.length_c   1.000
_cell.angle_alpha   90.00
_cell.angle_beta   90.00
_cell.angle_gamma   90.00
#
_symmetry.space_group_name_H-M   'P 1'
#
loop_
_entity.id
_entity.type
_entity.pdbx_description
1 polymer ?
#
loop_
_entity_poly.entity_id
_entity_poly.type
_entity_poly.pdbx_seq_one_letter_code
_entity_poly.pdbx_strand_id
1 'polypeptide(L)'
;MSIRLADLDIHWTGTDDTTPDGHVLALGIDTLGLLRLCLYAGDTPADAQFRGSLLIPPDGHQQTFLPTRTTAYGPGGAWVTSSGDQTSMLARLANLDQE
;
A
#
# COMPACT_ATOMS: atom_id res chain seq x y z
N MET A 1 -14.31 3.01 1.34
CA MET A 1 -13.80 2.75 2.70
C MET A 1 -12.38 3.27 2.71
N SER A 2 -12.11 4.36 3.43
CA SER A 2 -10.80 5.03 3.38
C SER A 2 -9.91 4.50 4.49
N ILE A 3 -8.76 3.95 4.14
CA ILE A 3 -7.73 3.53 5.09
C ILE A 3 -7.15 4.80 5.70
N ARG A 4 -7.14 4.89 7.03
CA ARG A 4 -6.55 6.03 7.76
C ARG A 4 -5.25 5.62 8.40
N LEU A 5 -4.27 6.53 8.41
CA LEU A 5 -2.99 6.30 9.07
C LEU A 5 -3.17 5.98 10.56
N ALA A 6 -4.12 6.64 11.23
CA ALA A 6 -4.45 6.39 12.63
C ALA A 6 -5.09 5.03 12.92
N ASP A 7 -5.59 4.34 11.89
CA ASP A 7 -6.19 2.99 12.00
C ASP A 7 -5.15 1.88 11.76
N LEU A 8 -3.94 2.26 11.34
CA LEU A 8 -2.84 1.35 11.06
C LEU A 8 -1.89 1.28 12.25
N ASP A 9 -1.58 0.07 12.70
CA ASP A 9 -0.46 -0.17 13.60
C ASP A 9 0.84 -0.13 12.78
N ILE A 10 1.49 1.04 12.77
CA ILE A 10 2.66 1.28 11.94
C ILE A 10 3.90 0.63 12.54
N HIS A 11 4.47 -0.32 11.79
CA HIS A 11 5.71 -1.01 12.14
C HIS A 11 6.95 -0.32 11.55
N TRP A 12 6.81 0.26 10.36
CA TRP A 12 7.94 0.90 9.67
C TRP A 12 7.46 2.03 8.75
N THR A 13 8.25 3.08 8.65
CA THR A 13 8.04 4.17 7.68
C THR A 13 9.37 4.53 7.05
N GLY A 14 9.37 4.76 5.74
CA GLY A 14 10.56 5.22 5.05
C GLY A 14 10.45 5.10 3.54
N THR A 15 11.58 5.27 2.89
CA THR A 15 11.76 5.02 1.47
C THR A 15 12.70 3.83 1.29
N ASP A 16 12.51 3.12 0.19
CA ASP A 16 13.28 1.94 -0.22
C ASP A 16 13.43 1.98 -1.75
N ASP A 17 14.26 1.10 -2.34
CA ASP A 17 14.53 1.04 -3.79
C ASP A 17 13.26 0.88 -4.66
N THR A 18 12.16 0.43 -4.07
CA THR A 18 10.86 0.28 -4.75
C THR A 18 9.96 1.50 -4.67
N THR A 19 10.36 2.54 -3.93
CA THR A 19 9.55 3.73 -3.67
C THR A 19 9.68 4.72 -4.82
N PRO A 20 8.56 5.19 -5.41
CA PRO A 20 8.61 6.23 -6.44
C PRO A 20 9.11 7.56 -5.84
N ASP A 21 9.77 8.36 -6.67
CA ASP A 21 10.36 9.64 -6.25
C ASP A 21 9.28 10.58 -5.67
N GLY A 22 9.64 11.33 -4.62
CA GLY A 22 8.72 12.21 -3.91
C GLY A 22 7.58 11.48 -3.19
N HIS A 23 7.76 10.21 -2.82
CA HIS A 23 6.81 9.44 -2.02
C HIS A 23 7.50 8.76 -0.84
N VAL A 24 6.68 8.38 0.15
CA VAL A 24 7.10 7.63 1.33
C VAL A 24 6.17 6.43 1.54
N LEU A 25 6.74 5.35 2.06
CA LEU A 25 6.02 4.14 2.41
C LEU A 25 5.77 4.08 3.91
N ALA A 26 4.62 3.54 4.29
CA ALA A 26 4.34 3.11 5.66
C ALA A 26 3.87 1.66 5.63
N LEU A 27 4.59 0.79 6.34
CA LEU A 27 4.21 -0.60 6.56
C LEU A 27 3.53 -0.70 7.92
N GLY A 28 2.31 -1.23 7.94
CA GLY A 28 1.56 -1.42 9.16
C GLY A 28 0.48 -2.48 9.05
N ILE A 29 -0.14 -2.80 10.19
CA ILE A 29 -1.25 -3.75 10.27
C ILE A 29 -2.55 -2.96 10.40
N ASP A 30 -3.51 -3.28 9.55
CA ASP A 30 -4.87 -2.72 9.55
C ASP A 30 -5.74 -3.29 10.68
N THR A 31 -6.87 -2.64 11.00
CA THR A 31 -7.84 -3.13 11.98
C THR A 31 -8.33 -4.55 11.75
N LEU A 32 -8.24 -5.07 10.53
CA LEU A 32 -8.54 -6.46 10.19
C LEU A 32 -7.37 -7.44 10.47
N GLY A 33 -6.26 -6.98 11.03
CA GLY A 33 -5.06 -7.80 11.26
C GLY A 33 -4.25 -8.10 10.00
N LEU A 34 -4.47 -7.32 8.93
CA LEU A 34 -3.84 -7.52 7.63
C LEU A 34 -2.62 -6.61 7.45
N LEU A 35 -1.50 -7.17 6.98
CA LEU A 35 -0.30 -6.41 6.68
C LEU A 35 -0.51 -5.57 5.40
N ARG A 36 -0.34 -4.26 5.53
CA ARG A 36 -0.48 -3.30 4.44
C ARG A 36 0.77 -2.45 4.29
N LEU A 37 1.18 -2.26 3.05
CA LEU A 37 2.18 -1.26 2.66
C LEU A 37 1.47 -0.09 1.99
N CYS A 38 1.34 1.01 2.70
CA CYS A 38 0.69 2.22 2.25
C CYS A 38 1.68 3.17 1.57
N LEU A 39 1.27 3.77 0.45
CA LEU A 39 2.03 4.76 -0.29
C LEU A 39 1.44 6.15 -0.05
N TYR A 40 2.31 7.10 0.28
CA TYR A 40 1.97 8.50 0.50
C TYR A 40 2.83 9.40 -0.37
N ALA A 41 2.28 10.50 -0.86
CA ALA A 41 3.06 11.53 -1.52
C ALA A 41 3.82 12.39 -0.48
N GLY A 42 5.03 12.85 -0.83
CA GLY A 42 5.92 13.59 0.06
C GLY A 42 6.80 12.70 0.95
N ASP A 43 7.51 13.33 1.88
CA ASP A 43 8.49 12.69 2.74
C ASP A 43 7.91 12.09 4.03
N THR A 44 6.66 12.41 4.38
CA THR A 44 6.03 11.98 5.63
C THR A 44 4.63 11.44 5.38
N PRO A 45 4.27 10.26 5.94
CA PRO A 45 2.95 9.69 5.72
C PRO A 45 1.87 10.56 6.36
N ALA A 46 0.89 10.98 5.56
CA ALA A 46 -0.27 11.74 6.01
C ALA A 46 -1.53 11.34 5.23
N ASP A 47 -2.69 11.27 5.88
CA ASP A 47 -3.94 10.84 5.24
C ASP A 47 -4.29 11.66 3.99
N ALA A 48 -3.99 12.96 4.00
CA ALA A 48 -4.23 13.85 2.84
C ALA A 48 -3.34 13.53 1.63
N GLN A 49 -2.22 12.84 1.86
CA GLN A 49 -1.25 12.46 0.84
C GLN A 49 -1.34 10.98 0.47
N PHE A 50 -2.34 10.25 1.01
CA PHE A 50 -2.51 8.83 0.75
C PHE A 50 -2.81 8.57 -0.73
N ARG A 51 -1.97 7.75 -1.38
CA ARG A 51 -2.11 7.33 -2.78
C ARG A 51 -2.67 5.93 -2.94
N GLY A 52 -2.59 5.12 -1.89
CA GLY A 52 -3.12 3.76 -1.91
C GLY A 52 -2.34 2.81 -1.01
N SER A 53 -2.73 1.55 -1.02
CA SER A 53 -2.08 0.52 -0.22
C SER A 53 -1.92 -0.78 -1.00
N LEU A 54 -0.85 -1.50 -0.72
CA LEU A 54 -0.67 -2.88 -1.11
C LEU A 54 -1.04 -3.76 0.07
N LEU A 55 -1.96 -4.69 -0.15
CA LEU A 55 -2.27 -5.75 0.79
C LEU A 55 -1.26 -6.88 0.62
N ILE A 56 -0.46 -7.12 1.65
CA ILE A 56 0.58 -8.15 1.67
C ILE A 56 0.05 -9.37 2.42
N PRO A 57 0.00 -10.56 1.78
CA PRO A 57 -0.44 -11.76 2.47
C PRO A 57 0.56 -12.14 3.59
N PRO A 58 0.09 -12.38 4.82
CA PRO A 58 0.96 -12.65 5.98
C PRO A 58 1.74 -13.97 5.87
N ASP A 59 1.26 -14.90 5.04
CA ASP A 59 1.82 -16.26 4.89
C ASP A 59 2.85 -16.37 3.75
N GLY A 60 3.38 -15.25 3.25
CA GLY A 60 4.33 -15.28 2.13
C GLY A 60 3.79 -16.02 0.90
N HIS A 61 2.49 -15.87 0.62
CA HIS A 61 1.75 -16.52 -0.48
C HIS A 61 1.42 -18.02 -0.29
N GLN A 62 1.54 -18.58 0.92
CA GLN A 62 1.29 -20.01 1.14
C GLN A 62 -0.18 -20.40 1.43
N GLN A 63 -1.09 -19.45 1.69
CA GLN A 63 -2.50 -19.76 1.96
C GLN A 63 -3.37 -19.76 0.69
N THR A 64 -4.05 -20.88 0.44
CA THR A 64 -4.90 -21.14 -0.75
C THR A 64 -6.15 -20.25 -0.84
N PHE A 65 -6.66 -19.71 0.27
CA PHE A 65 -7.97 -19.03 0.34
C PHE A 65 -7.89 -17.50 0.40
N LEU A 66 -6.71 -16.94 0.64
CA LEU A 66 -6.46 -15.50 0.52
C LEU A 66 -5.84 -15.23 -0.85
N PRO A 67 -5.93 -14.00 -1.39
CA PRO A 67 -5.21 -13.67 -2.61
C PRO A 67 -3.73 -14.00 -2.39
N THR A 68 -3.25 -15.04 -3.09
CA THR A 68 -1.85 -15.48 -3.13
C THR A 68 -0.96 -14.46 -3.83
N ARG A 69 -1.40 -13.21 -3.97
CA ARG A 69 -0.72 -12.14 -4.69
C ARG A 69 -0.95 -10.82 -3.95
N THR A 70 0.12 -10.05 -3.81
CA THR A 70 0.04 -8.67 -3.37
C THR A 70 -0.99 -7.94 -4.21
N THR A 71 -1.93 -7.26 -3.56
CA THR A 71 -3.02 -6.58 -4.25
C THR A 71 -2.99 -5.09 -3.94
N ALA A 72 -2.94 -4.28 -4.98
CA ALA A 72 -2.96 -2.83 -4.90
C ALA A 72 -4.39 -2.29 -4.84
N TYR A 73 -4.62 -1.40 -3.89
CA TYR A 73 -5.84 -0.66 -3.69
C TYR A 73 -5.53 0.84 -3.77
N GLY A 74 -6.34 1.58 -4.51
CA GLY A 74 -6.26 3.04 -4.61
C GLY A 74 -6.70 3.73 -3.33
N PRO A 75 -6.66 5.07 -3.29
CA PRO A 75 -6.86 5.85 -2.07
C PRO A 75 -8.29 5.74 -1.51
N GLY A 76 -9.29 5.49 -2.37
CA GLY A 76 -10.67 5.23 -1.97
C GLY A 76 -10.97 3.78 -1.53
N GLY A 77 -9.96 2.90 -1.55
CA GLY A 77 -10.12 1.45 -1.38
C GLY A 77 -10.57 0.71 -2.65
N ALA A 78 -10.55 1.38 -3.80
CA ALA A 78 -10.84 0.75 -5.09
C ALA A 78 -9.72 -0.22 -5.47
N TRP A 79 -10.08 -1.40 -5.99
CA TRP A 79 -9.09 -2.33 -6.52
C TRP A 79 -8.39 -1.74 -7.76
N VAL A 80 -7.06 -1.81 -7.80
CA VAL A 80 -6.25 -1.29 -8.90
C VAL A 80 -5.64 -2.43 -9.71
N THR A 81 -4.88 -3.29 -9.03
CA THR A 81 -4.24 -4.44 -9.69
C THR A 81 -3.81 -5.48 -8.66
N SER A 82 -3.67 -6.73 -9.11
CA SER A 82 -3.07 -7.83 -8.35
C SER A 82 -1.98 -8.54 -9.17
N SER A 83 -1.43 -7.84 -10.18
CA SER A 83 -0.48 -8.39 -11.14
C SER A 83 0.71 -7.46 -11.33
N GLY A 84 1.91 -8.04 -11.41
CA GLY A 84 3.19 -7.33 -11.49
C GLY A 84 3.96 -7.35 -10.16
N ASP A 85 5.21 -6.90 -10.19
CA ASP A 85 6.04 -6.75 -9.00
C ASP A 85 5.59 -5.55 -8.16
N GLN A 86 5.98 -5.55 -6.88
CA GLN A 86 5.65 -4.48 -5.92
C GLN A 86 5.97 -3.09 -6.47
N THR A 87 7.15 -2.90 -7.08
CA THR A 87 7.58 -1.63 -7.67
C THR A 87 6.62 -1.13 -8.75
N SER A 88 6.18 -2.01 -9.66
CA SER A 88 5.24 -1.65 -10.71
C SER A 88 3.86 -1.30 -10.16
N MET A 89 3.44 -1.97 -9.07
CA MET A 89 2.19 -1.64 -8.39
C MET A 89 2.26 -0.26 -7.70
N LEU A 90 3.35 0.03 -6.99
CA LEU A 90 3.58 1.33 -6.35
C LEU A 90 3.64 2.45 -7.39
N ALA A 91 4.34 2.24 -8.51
CA ALA A 91 4.36 3.20 -9.60
C ALA A 91 2.97 3.48 -10.16
N ARG A 92 2.11 2.46 -10.30
CA ARG A 92 0.71 2.67 -10.72
C ARG A 92 -0.08 3.50 -9.70
N LEU A 93 0.08 3.23 -8.41
CA LEU A 93 -0.58 4.00 -7.35
C LEU A 93 -0.13 5.47 -7.32
N ALA A 94 1.16 5.72 -7.54
CA ALA A 94 1.70 7.08 -7.62
C ALA A 94 1.11 7.88 -8.80
N ASN A 95 0.83 7.21 -9.92
CA ASN A 95 0.29 7.85 -11.13
C ASN A 95 -1.25 7.91 -11.17
N LEU A 96 -1.95 7.27 -10.22
CA LEU A 96 -3.42 7.14 -10.23
C LEU A 96 -4.18 8.45 -9.99
N ASP A 97 -3.50 9.50 -9.56
CA ASP A 97 -4.05 10.85 -9.34
C ASP A 97 -3.85 11.78 -10.55
N GLN A 98 -3.21 11.29 -11.63
CA GLN A 98 -2.91 12.07 -12.84
C GLN A 98 -3.94 11.86 -13.97
N GLU A 99 -5.05 11.15 -13.71
CA GLU A 99 -6.13 10.86 -14.68
C GLU A 99 -7.42 11.61 -14.35
#